data_AF-A0A3E5HGD4-F1
#
_entry.id   AF-A0A3E5HGD4-F1
#
_cell.length_a   1.000
_cell.length_b   1.000
_cell.length_c   1.000
_cell.angle_alpha   90.00
_cell.angle_beta   90.00
_cell.angle_gamma   90.00
#
_symmetry.space_group_name_H-M   'P 1'
#
loop_
_entity.id
_entity.type
_entity.pdbx_description
1 polymer ?
#
loop_
_entity_poly.entity_id
_entity_poly.type
_entity_poly.pdbx_seq_one_letter_code
_entity_poly.pdbx_strand_id
1 'polypeptide(L)'
;MTITLEQAAERFIPHEFTIDGLDKWLTNQNIDVDGDSRFFHSWHHYENALDEANANVCIRELKGMDADCWTNHDNGIIVHMRDENGEPTIGAAFMYGVEEYLTDAYPVLDDTEFSEVEDRWLRDWFDQEKGAKDWEPPEGIDVEEVYRAWLSADEPTTVDNELGSPDFNRLTAQLAA
;
A
#
# COMPACT_ATOMS: atom_id res chain seq x y z
N MET A 1 -24.08 -8.85 8.07
CA MET A 1 -24.33 -9.49 6.77
C MET A 1 -23.15 -10.43 6.57
N THR A 2 -23.39 -11.72 6.38
CA THR A 2 -22.29 -12.70 6.22
C THR A 2 -21.86 -12.69 4.76
N ILE A 3 -20.60 -12.33 4.49
CA ILE A 3 -20.00 -12.35 3.15
C ILE A 3 -19.62 -13.79 2.78
N THR A 4 -19.66 -14.15 1.49
CA THR A 4 -19.19 -15.46 1.00
C THR A 4 -17.71 -15.44 0.64
N LEU A 5 -17.09 -16.62 0.50
CA LEU A 5 -15.69 -16.74 0.03
C LEU A 5 -15.52 -16.11 -1.37
N GLU A 6 -16.45 -16.37 -2.28
CA GLU A 6 -16.47 -15.78 -3.63
C GLU A 6 -16.52 -14.25 -3.58
N GLN A 7 -17.43 -13.68 -2.77
CA GLN A 7 -17.53 -12.22 -2.60
C GLN A 7 -16.27 -11.60 -2.01
N ALA A 8 -15.56 -12.33 -1.13
CA ALA A 8 -14.29 -11.88 -0.57
C ALA A 8 -13.16 -11.96 -1.60
N ALA A 9 -13.08 -13.04 -2.39
CA ALA A 9 -12.08 -13.18 -3.44
C ALA A 9 -12.28 -12.16 -4.57
N GLU A 10 -13.51 -11.91 -4.99
CA GLU A 10 -13.82 -10.99 -6.09
C GLU A 10 -13.90 -9.53 -5.66
N ARG A 11 -13.34 -9.17 -4.50
CA ARG A 11 -13.55 -7.84 -3.89
C ARG A 11 -13.08 -6.69 -4.76
N PHE A 12 -12.00 -6.88 -5.53
CA PHE A 12 -11.40 -5.88 -6.42
C PHE A 12 -11.54 -6.22 -7.90
N ILE A 13 -11.57 -7.51 -8.24
CA ILE A 13 -11.70 -7.97 -9.63
C ILE A 13 -12.61 -9.19 -9.73
N PRO A 14 -13.63 -9.17 -10.61
CA PRO A 14 -14.37 -10.37 -10.96
C PRO A 14 -13.43 -11.37 -11.65
N HIS A 15 -13.41 -12.62 -11.20
CA HIS A 15 -12.64 -13.70 -11.82
C HIS A 15 -13.40 -15.02 -11.66
N GLU A 16 -12.92 -16.10 -12.29
CA GLU A 16 -13.55 -17.42 -12.12
C GLU A 16 -13.15 -18.01 -10.75
N PHE A 17 -13.83 -17.56 -9.69
CA PHE A 17 -13.60 -18.10 -8.35
C PHE A 17 -14.07 -19.56 -8.28
N THR A 18 -13.18 -20.43 -7.80
CA THR A 18 -13.51 -21.83 -7.49
C THR A 18 -12.91 -22.22 -6.15
N ILE A 19 -13.64 -23.02 -5.37
CA ILE A 19 -13.14 -23.57 -4.10
C ILE A 19 -11.89 -24.42 -4.33
N ASP A 20 -11.88 -25.24 -5.39
CA ASP A 20 -10.70 -26.04 -5.77
C ASP A 20 -9.47 -25.17 -6.09
N GLY A 21 -9.69 -23.99 -6.71
CA GLY A 21 -8.64 -23.01 -6.99
C GLY A 21 -8.06 -22.41 -5.71
N LEU A 22 -8.94 -21.97 -4.80
CA LEU A 22 -8.55 -21.45 -3.49
C LEU A 22 -7.80 -22.51 -2.66
N ASP A 23 -8.30 -23.75 -2.61
CA ASP A 23 -7.63 -24.84 -1.90
C ASP A 23 -6.26 -25.16 -2.49
N LYS A 24 -6.15 -25.18 -3.83
CA LYS A 24 -4.87 -25.36 -4.50
C LYS A 24 -3.90 -24.23 -4.19
N TRP A 25 -4.35 -22.97 -4.22
CA TRP A 25 -3.53 -21.82 -3.85
C TRP A 25 -3.07 -21.93 -2.39
N LEU A 26 -3.96 -22.30 -1.45
CA LEU A 26 -3.64 -22.52 -0.04
C LEU A 26 -2.51 -23.55 0.17
N THR A 27 -2.42 -24.59 -0.66
CA THR A 27 -1.31 -25.57 -0.55
C THR A 27 0.07 -25.00 -0.86
N ASN A 28 0.13 -23.87 -1.59
CA ASN A 28 1.38 -23.20 -1.94
C ASN A 28 1.71 -22.06 -0.97
N GLN A 29 0.80 -21.74 -0.04
CA GLN A 29 1.02 -20.68 0.94
C GLN A 29 1.95 -21.14 2.06
N ASN A 30 2.79 -20.23 2.53
CA ASN A 30 3.62 -20.45 3.70
C ASN A 30 2.77 -20.24 4.95
N ILE A 31 2.05 -21.28 5.35
CA ILE A 31 1.18 -21.30 6.53
C ILE A 31 2.01 -21.78 7.73
N ASP A 32 2.05 -20.98 8.79
CA ASP A 32 2.78 -21.33 10.00
C ASP A 32 2.00 -22.29 10.92
N VAL A 33 2.58 -22.60 12.09
CA VAL A 33 2.03 -23.58 13.03
C VAL A 33 0.68 -23.16 13.63
N ASP A 34 0.36 -21.87 13.60
CA ASP A 34 -0.88 -21.31 14.12
C ASP A 34 -1.96 -21.25 13.03
N GLY A 35 -1.64 -21.65 11.79
CA GLY A 35 -2.58 -21.66 10.67
C GLY A 35 -2.59 -20.35 9.89
N ASP A 36 -1.58 -19.49 10.09
CA ASP A 36 -1.57 -18.14 9.54
C ASP A 36 -0.64 -18.01 8.35
N SER A 37 -1.02 -17.15 7.40
CA SER A 37 -0.13 -16.68 6.35
C SER A 37 -0.04 -15.16 6.32
N ARG A 38 0.87 -14.65 5.49
CA ARG A 38 1.29 -13.25 5.47
C ARG A 38 1.24 -12.73 4.05
N PHE A 39 0.69 -11.54 3.85
CA PHE A 39 0.81 -10.78 2.61
C PHE A 39 1.22 -9.34 2.92
N PHE A 40 1.89 -8.69 1.95
CA PHE A 40 2.65 -7.45 2.17
C PHE A 40 3.67 -7.56 3.31
N HIS A 41 4.55 -8.57 3.23
CA HIS A 41 5.56 -8.81 4.25
C HIS A 41 6.49 -7.58 4.42
N SER A 42 6.83 -7.24 5.67
CA SER A 42 7.64 -6.07 6.00
C SER A 42 7.04 -4.73 5.56
N TRP A 43 5.72 -4.60 5.55
CA TRP A 43 5.07 -3.37 5.13
C TRP A 43 5.51 -2.09 5.84
N HIS A 44 5.85 -2.15 7.12
CA HIS A 44 6.36 -0.95 7.78
C HIS A 44 7.82 -0.60 7.42
N HIS A 45 8.44 -1.35 6.51
CA HIS A 45 9.76 -1.10 5.93
C HIS A 45 9.70 -0.79 4.42
N TYR A 46 8.53 -0.45 3.87
CA TYR A 46 8.34 -0.31 2.42
C TYR A 46 9.40 0.52 1.71
N GLU A 47 9.65 0.12 0.47
CA GLU A 47 10.47 0.85 -0.49
C GLU A 47 9.64 1.89 -1.29
N ASN A 48 8.30 1.89 -1.21
CA ASN A 48 7.43 2.82 -1.94
C ASN A 48 6.03 3.02 -1.30
N ALA A 49 5.32 4.08 -1.69
CA ALA A 49 3.97 4.39 -1.16
C ALA A 49 2.86 3.47 -1.67
N LEU A 50 3.05 2.80 -2.82
CA LEU A 50 2.03 1.96 -3.44
C LEU A 50 1.70 0.75 -2.59
N ASP A 51 2.72 0.10 -2.06
CA ASP A 51 2.53 -1.07 -1.19
C ASP A 51 1.84 -0.67 0.13
N GLU A 52 2.16 0.52 0.66
CA GLU A 52 1.50 1.02 1.86
C GLU A 52 0.03 1.33 1.64
N ALA A 53 -0.28 2.04 0.55
CA ALA A 53 -1.66 2.31 0.19
C ALA A 53 -2.45 1.00 0.00
N ASN A 54 -1.89 0.05 -0.75
CA ASN A 54 -2.54 -1.24 -0.99
C ASN A 54 -2.73 -2.05 0.30
N ALA A 55 -1.76 -2.04 1.22
CA ALA A 55 -1.92 -2.69 2.51
C ALA A 55 -2.98 -2.01 3.40
N ASN A 56 -3.04 -0.67 3.44
CA ASN A 56 -4.06 0.06 4.18
C ASN A 56 -5.47 -0.30 3.71
N VAL A 57 -5.66 -0.36 2.38
CA VAL A 57 -6.93 -0.79 1.78
C VAL A 57 -7.25 -2.22 2.18
N CYS A 58 -6.30 -3.15 2.09
CA CYS A 58 -6.50 -4.54 2.47
C CYS A 58 -6.89 -4.71 3.94
N ILE A 59 -6.24 -3.98 4.86
CA ILE A 59 -6.57 -3.97 6.28
C ILE A 59 -7.99 -3.46 6.51
N ARG A 60 -8.38 -2.39 5.80
CA ARG A 60 -9.73 -1.80 5.91
C ARG A 60 -10.81 -2.78 5.45
N GLU A 61 -10.57 -3.46 4.32
CA GLU A 61 -11.52 -4.44 3.77
C GLU A 61 -11.63 -5.69 4.64
N LEU A 62 -10.50 -6.26 5.09
CA LEU A 62 -10.50 -7.42 6.00
C LEU A 62 -11.28 -7.13 7.30
N LYS A 63 -11.08 -5.95 7.90
CA LYS A 63 -11.85 -5.50 9.07
C LYS A 63 -13.32 -5.31 8.74
N GLY A 64 -13.64 -4.76 7.57
CA GLY A 64 -15.02 -4.56 7.11
C GLY A 64 -15.76 -5.89 6.90
N MET A 65 -15.04 -6.95 6.56
CA MET A 65 -15.56 -8.32 6.39
C MET A 65 -15.59 -9.14 7.68
N ASP A 66 -15.11 -8.60 8.81
CA ASP A 66 -14.95 -9.32 10.08
C ASP A 66 -14.04 -10.56 9.95
N ALA A 67 -13.02 -10.46 9.08
CA ALA A 67 -12.03 -11.52 8.90
C ALA A 67 -11.03 -11.53 10.06
N ASP A 68 -10.66 -12.73 10.52
CA ASP A 68 -9.63 -12.91 11.55
C ASP A 68 -8.26 -12.56 10.97
N CYS A 69 -7.81 -11.35 11.28
CA CYS A 69 -6.56 -10.79 10.81
C CYS A 69 -5.95 -9.85 11.85
N TRP A 70 -4.63 -9.74 11.83
CA TRP A 70 -3.92 -8.72 12.59
C TRP A 70 -2.69 -8.25 11.83
N THR A 71 -2.19 -7.09 12.23
CA THR A 71 -1.01 -6.48 11.61
C THR A 71 0.15 -6.57 12.57
N ASN A 72 1.33 -6.91 12.06
CA ASN A 72 2.57 -6.85 12.81
C ASN A 72 3.59 -6.04 12.02
N HIS A 73 4.30 -5.16 12.73
CA HIS A 73 5.27 -4.25 12.15
C HIS A 73 6.25 -4.94 11.18
N ASP A 74 6.76 -6.10 11.60
CA ASP A 74 7.82 -6.79 10.89
C ASP A 74 7.28 -7.85 9.91
N ASN A 75 6.00 -8.21 10.01
CA ASN A 75 5.47 -9.41 9.35
C ASN A 75 4.38 -9.15 8.31
N GLY A 76 3.87 -7.92 8.19
CA GLY A 76 2.79 -7.63 7.24
C GLY A 76 1.40 -7.70 7.84
N ILE A 77 0.45 -7.94 6.95
CA ILE A 77 -0.91 -8.36 7.29
C ILE A 77 -0.89 -9.88 7.48
N ILE A 78 -1.29 -10.33 8.66
CA ILE A 78 -1.37 -11.74 9.03
C ILE A 78 -2.83 -12.16 8.98
N VAL A 79 -3.09 -13.27 8.29
CA VAL A 79 -4.43 -13.80 8.04
C VAL A 79 -4.48 -15.26 8.42
N HIS A 80 -5.51 -15.63 9.17
CA HIS A 80 -5.79 -17.02 9.49
C HIS A 80 -6.37 -17.74 8.27
N MET A 81 -5.78 -18.87 7.85
CA MET A 81 -6.03 -19.41 6.51
C MET A 81 -7.13 -20.46 6.45
N ARG A 82 -7.28 -21.25 7.52
CA ARG A 82 -8.31 -22.31 7.63
C ARG A 82 -8.98 -22.25 8.98
N ASP A 83 -10.29 -22.48 9.03
CA ASP A 83 -11.04 -22.51 10.28
C ASP A 83 -10.80 -23.80 11.10
N GLU A 84 -11.50 -23.95 12.23
CA GLU A 84 -11.41 -25.13 13.10
C GLU A 84 -11.82 -26.46 12.43
N ASN A 85 -12.55 -26.40 11.31
CA ASN A 85 -12.96 -27.56 10.52
C ASN A 85 -11.98 -27.84 9.36
N GLY A 86 -10.98 -26.99 9.16
CA GLY A 86 -10.03 -27.07 8.06
C GLY A 86 -10.53 -26.42 6.77
N GLU A 87 -11.65 -25.69 6.80
CA GLU A 87 -12.22 -25.01 5.63
C GLU A 87 -11.54 -23.65 5.41
N PRO A 88 -11.41 -23.15 4.17
CA PRO A 88 -10.84 -21.84 3.90
C PRO A 88 -11.61 -20.69 4.60
N THR A 89 -10.89 -19.71 5.13
CA THR A 89 -11.50 -18.53 5.76
C THR A 89 -11.85 -17.43 4.73
N ILE A 90 -12.68 -16.47 5.15
CA ILE A 90 -12.94 -15.24 4.38
C ILE A 90 -11.64 -14.48 4.11
N GLY A 91 -10.73 -14.42 5.10
CA GLY A 91 -9.43 -13.77 4.94
C GLY A 91 -8.57 -14.47 3.89
N ALA A 92 -8.53 -15.80 3.87
CA ALA A 92 -7.81 -16.57 2.86
C ALA A 92 -8.34 -16.32 1.45
N ALA A 93 -9.67 -16.32 1.28
CA ALA A 93 -10.29 -16.04 0.00
C ALA A 93 -9.99 -14.62 -0.49
N PHE A 94 -10.02 -13.63 0.41
CA PHE A 94 -9.64 -12.26 0.10
C PHE A 94 -8.17 -12.12 -0.32
N MET A 95 -7.26 -12.71 0.46
CA MET A 95 -5.81 -12.69 0.14
C MET A 95 -5.54 -13.34 -1.22
N TYR A 96 -6.19 -14.48 -1.51
CA TYR A 96 -6.12 -15.13 -2.82
C TYR A 96 -6.53 -14.17 -3.96
N GLY A 97 -7.70 -13.53 -3.84
CA GLY A 97 -8.18 -12.61 -4.86
C GLY A 97 -7.30 -11.38 -5.06
N VAL A 98 -6.72 -10.85 -3.97
CA VAL A 98 -5.76 -9.73 -4.03
C VAL A 98 -4.47 -10.16 -4.73
N GLU A 99 -3.88 -11.30 -4.37
CA GLU A 99 -2.64 -11.77 -5.01
C GLU A 99 -2.82 -12.02 -6.51
N GLU A 100 -3.94 -12.62 -6.91
CA GLU A 100 -4.26 -12.80 -8.33
C GLU A 100 -4.37 -11.45 -9.05
N TYR A 101 -5.02 -10.46 -8.44
CA TYR A 101 -5.15 -9.12 -9.00
C TYR A 101 -3.79 -8.40 -9.13
N LEU A 102 -2.92 -8.53 -8.12
CA LEU A 102 -1.62 -7.86 -8.11
C LEU A 102 -0.60 -8.50 -9.06
N THR A 103 -0.69 -9.81 -9.30
CA THR A 103 0.26 -10.55 -10.16
C THR A 103 0.19 -10.11 -11.63
N ASP A 104 -0.97 -9.69 -12.10
CA ASP A 104 -1.18 -9.31 -13.52
C ASP A 104 -0.78 -7.87 -13.85
N ALA A 105 -0.74 -6.95 -12.88
CA ALA A 105 -0.54 -5.52 -13.17
C ALA A 105 0.04 -4.63 -12.05
N TYR A 106 0.33 -5.15 -10.85
CA TYR A 106 0.64 -4.35 -9.65
C TYR A 106 -0.17 -3.04 -9.51
N PRO A 107 -1.52 -3.09 -9.63
CA PRO A 107 -2.37 -1.92 -9.69
C PRO A 107 -2.59 -1.25 -8.32
N VAL A 108 -3.05 -0.01 -8.39
CA VAL A 108 -3.58 0.74 -7.25
C VAL A 108 -4.96 0.18 -6.88
N LEU A 109 -5.15 -0.26 -5.63
CA LEU A 109 -6.44 -0.75 -5.14
C LEU A 109 -7.44 0.37 -4.88
N ASP A 110 -6.95 1.55 -4.48
CA ASP A 110 -7.74 2.76 -4.21
C ASP A 110 -6.91 4.00 -4.53
N ASP A 111 -7.29 4.73 -5.59
CA ASP A 111 -6.58 5.92 -6.06
C ASP A 111 -6.52 7.04 -5.01
N THR A 112 -7.54 7.13 -4.15
CA THR A 112 -7.60 8.17 -3.11
C THR A 112 -6.60 7.84 -2.00
N GLU A 113 -6.61 6.59 -1.52
CA GLU A 113 -5.63 6.15 -0.53
C GLU A 113 -4.20 6.31 -1.08
N PHE A 114 -3.96 5.89 -2.32
CA PHE A 114 -2.65 6.02 -2.94
C PHE A 114 -2.19 7.48 -3.03
N SER A 115 -3.04 8.38 -3.51
CA SER A 115 -2.71 9.80 -3.61
C SER A 115 -2.37 10.43 -2.25
N GLU A 116 -3.11 10.06 -1.19
CA GLU A 116 -2.87 10.58 0.16
C GLU A 116 -1.56 10.04 0.77
N VAL A 117 -1.28 8.76 0.58
CA VAL A 117 -0.03 8.14 1.07
C VAL A 117 1.16 8.66 0.27
N GLU A 118 1.07 8.77 -1.06
CA GLU A 118 2.14 9.28 -1.91
C GLU A 118 2.48 10.74 -1.57
N ASP A 119 1.48 11.63 -1.43
CA ASP A 119 1.73 13.01 -1.02
C ASP A 119 2.41 13.09 0.35
N ARG A 120 2.00 12.25 1.32
CA ARG A 120 2.63 12.21 2.64
C ARG A 120 4.11 11.81 2.55
N TRP A 121 4.43 10.77 1.79
CA TRP A 121 5.82 10.32 1.59
C TRP A 121 6.68 11.37 0.87
N LEU A 122 6.15 11.99 -0.17
CA LEU A 122 6.84 13.06 -0.91
C LEU A 122 7.11 14.27 -0.01
N ARG A 123 6.18 14.61 0.89
CA ARG A 123 6.39 15.65 1.91
C ARG A 123 7.48 15.28 2.90
N ASP A 124 7.47 14.06 3.43
CA ASP A 124 8.49 13.58 4.36
C ASP A 124 9.88 13.62 3.72
N TRP A 125 9.99 13.21 2.44
CA TRP A 125 11.22 13.31 1.66
C TRP A 125 11.66 14.76 1.44
N PHE A 126 10.73 15.63 1.06
CA PHE A 126 11.01 17.05 0.85
C PHE A 126 11.52 17.73 2.13
N ASP A 127 10.91 17.43 3.28
CA ASP A 127 11.34 17.94 4.59
C ASP A 127 12.70 17.38 5.01
N GLN A 128 12.98 16.10 4.71
CA GLN A 128 14.30 15.50 4.92
C GLN A 128 15.37 16.21 4.08
N GLU A 129 15.12 16.42 2.79
CA GLU A 129 16.05 17.09 1.87
C GLU A 129 16.28 18.55 2.26
N LYS A 130 15.23 19.24 2.73
CA LYS A 130 15.33 20.58 3.30
C LYS A 130 16.29 20.58 4.50
N GLY A 131 16.07 19.69 5.46
CA GLY A 131 16.91 19.58 6.66
C GLY A 131 18.36 19.18 6.34
N ALA A 132 18.55 18.26 5.38
CA ALA A 132 19.88 17.83 4.95
C ALA A 132 20.69 18.95 4.28
N LYS A 133 20.02 19.88 3.61
CA LYS A 133 20.64 21.05 2.95
C LYS A 133 20.67 22.31 3.82
N ASP A 134 20.20 22.23 5.08
CA ASP A 134 20.05 23.37 6.00
C ASP A 134 19.32 24.54 5.31
N TRP A 135 18.31 24.22 4.51
CA TRP A 135 17.60 25.19 3.68
C TRP A 135 16.41 25.77 4.44
N GLU A 136 16.26 27.09 4.36
CA GLU A 136 15.12 27.83 4.88
C GLU A 136 14.51 28.68 3.76
N PRO A 137 13.17 28.85 3.73
CA PRO A 137 12.51 29.67 2.74
C PRO A 137 13.00 31.14 2.81
N PRO A 138 13.33 31.77 1.68
CA PRO A 138 13.55 33.20 1.62
C PRO A 138 12.34 34.00 2.11
N GLU A 139 12.58 35.24 2.54
CA GLU A 139 11.52 36.13 3.02
C GLU A 139 10.39 36.26 1.98
N GLY A 140 9.16 35.97 2.40
CA GLY A 140 7.96 36.07 1.56
C GLY A 140 7.65 34.85 0.70
N ILE A 141 8.45 33.77 0.77
CA ILE A 141 8.19 32.51 0.08
C ILE A 141 7.58 31.50 1.05
N ASP A 142 6.45 30.89 0.68
CA ASP A 142 5.84 29.79 1.45
C ASP A 142 6.49 28.45 1.07
N VAL A 143 6.83 27.64 2.08
CA VAL A 143 7.37 26.29 1.89
C VAL A 143 6.38 25.42 1.12
N GLU A 144 5.08 25.58 1.36
CA GLU A 144 4.04 24.83 0.64
C GLU A 144 4.03 25.16 -0.86
N GLU A 145 4.33 26.41 -1.24
CA GLU A 145 4.45 26.80 -2.65
C GLU A 145 5.69 26.19 -3.30
N VAL A 146 6.81 26.10 -2.57
CA VAL A 146 8.03 25.45 -3.05
C VAL A 146 7.83 23.95 -3.23
N TYR A 147 7.11 23.30 -2.30
CA TYR A 147 6.72 21.90 -2.43
C TYR A 147 5.87 21.67 -3.68
N ARG A 148 4.84 22.49 -3.92
CA ARG A 148 4.00 22.38 -5.12
C ARG A 148 4.76 22.66 -6.42
N ALA A 149 5.71 23.61 -6.39
CA ALA A 149 6.57 23.89 -7.53
C ALA A 149 7.47 22.69 -7.85
N TRP A 150 7.97 22.00 -6.82
CA TRP A 150 8.75 20.78 -6.98
C TRP A 150 7.93 19.66 -7.61
N LEU A 151 6.74 19.38 -7.07
CA LEU A 151 5.81 18.39 -7.63
C LEU A 151 5.54 18.64 -9.11
N SER A 152 5.30 19.91 -9.48
CA SER A 152 4.97 20.28 -10.86
C SER A 152 6.17 20.28 -11.81
N ALA A 153 7.38 20.53 -11.32
CA ALA A 153 8.55 20.68 -12.18
C ALA A 153 9.30 19.37 -12.39
N ASP A 154 9.37 18.56 -11.35
CA ASP A 154 10.22 17.37 -11.31
C ASP A 154 9.42 16.07 -11.33
N GLU A 155 8.08 16.16 -11.18
CA GLU A 155 7.15 15.03 -11.18
C GLU A 155 7.66 13.84 -10.34
N PRO A 156 8.09 14.09 -9.07
CA PRO A 156 8.67 13.06 -8.24
C PRO A 156 7.63 11.99 -7.91
N THR A 157 8.06 10.73 -7.86
CA THR A 157 7.20 9.64 -7.43
C THR A 157 7.93 8.71 -6.48
N THR A 158 7.16 8.16 -5.55
CA THR A 158 7.65 7.14 -4.62
C THR A 158 7.69 5.76 -5.29
N VAL A 159 6.93 5.58 -6.37
CA VAL A 159 6.96 4.36 -7.18
C VAL A 159 8.32 4.27 -7.87
N ASP A 160 8.91 3.08 -7.89
CA ASP A 160 10.23 2.82 -8.46
C ASP A 160 11.39 3.66 -7.87
N ASN A 161 11.19 4.30 -6.72
CA ASN A 161 12.17 5.15 -6.02
C ASN A 161 12.65 6.37 -6.84
N GLU A 162 11.83 6.92 -7.74
CA GLU A 162 12.13 8.14 -8.51
C GLU A 162 11.78 9.43 -7.75
N LEU A 163 12.23 9.52 -6.49
CA LEU A 163 11.90 10.65 -5.62
C LEU A 163 12.52 11.97 -6.11
N GLY A 164 13.76 11.94 -6.62
CA GLY A 164 14.48 13.16 -7.00
C GLY A 164 14.79 14.10 -5.83
N SER A 165 15.88 14.86 -5.92
CA SER A 165 16.21 15.87 -4.90
C SER A 165 15.68 17.24 -5.33
N PRO A 166 14.89 17.95 -4.50
CA PRO A 166 14.45 19.30 -4.82
C PRO A 166 15.64 20.25 -5.01
N ASP A 167 15.66 20.99 -6.12
CA ASP A 167 16.55 22.14 -6.30
C ASP A 167 15.89 23.39 -5.73
N PHE A 168 16.02 23.56 -4.42
CA PHE A 168 15.38 24.66 -3.68
C PHE A 168 15.74 26.06 -4.22
N ASN A 169 16.94 26.24 -4.77
CA ASN A 169 17.36 27.52 -5.35
C ASN A 169 16.62 27.81 -6.66
N ARG A 170 16.51 26.80 -7.53
CA ARG A 170 15.75 26.92 -8.78
C ARG A 170 14.26 27.15 -8.49
N LEU A 171 13.69 26.39 -7.57
CA LEU A 171 12.26 26.46 -7.24
C LEU A 171 11.87 27.81 -6.62
N THR A 172 12.66 28.32 -5.66
CA THR A 172 12.42 29.66 -5.09
C THR A 172 12.57 30.77 -6.12
N ALA A 173 13.55 30.68 -7.02
CA ALA A 173 13.74 31.66 -8.09
C ALA A 173 12.54 31.68 -9.06
N GLN A 174 11.89 30.55 -9.29
CA GLN A 174 10.67 30.47 -10.10
C GLN A 174 9.48 31.16 -9.43
N LEU A 175 9.34 31.02 -8.11
CA LEU A 175 8.24 31.65 -7.35
C LEU A 175 8.41 33.16 -7.16
N ALA A 176 9.65 33.65 -7.21
CA ALA A 176 9.97 35.07 -7.08
C ALA A 176 9.91 35.87 -8.40
N ALA A 177 9.69 35.19 -9.54
CA ALA A 177 9.68 35.77 -10.89
C ALA A 177 8.29 36.18 -11.35
#